data_AF-A0A973M7A4-F1
#
_entry.id   AF-A0A973M7A4-F1
#
_cell.length_a   1.000
_cell.length_b   1.000
_cell.length_c   1.000
_cell.angle_alpha   90.00
_cell.angle_beta   90.00
_cell.angle_gamma   90.00
#
_symmetry.space_group_name_H-M   'P 1'
#
loop_
_entity.id
_entity.type
_entity.pdbx_description
1 polymer ?
#
loop_
_entity_poly.entity_id
_entity_poly.type
_entity_poly.pdbx_seq_one_letter_code
_entity_poly.pdbx_strand_id
1 'polypeptide(L)' 'MATEDRIYYARRAAEEQELALKAADPEAAEAHRELQRSYLERASVGDRPAMQLPPQTVS' A
#
# COMPACT_ATOMS: atom_id res chain seq x y z
N MET A 1 11.02 2.12 -7.42
CA MET A 1 9.85 1.47 -8.04
C MET A 1 9.46 2.25 -9.28
N ALA A 2 9.06 1.57 -10.34
CA ALA A 2 8.55 2.25 -11.52
C ALA A 2 7.22 2.93 -11.20
N THR A 3 6.88 4.03 -11.88
CA THR A 3 5.57 4.68 -11.73
C THR A 3 4.41 3.70 -12.03
N GLU A 4 4.66 2.73 -12.92
CA GLU A 4 3.74 1.64 -13.25
C GLU A 4 3.42 0.75 -12.04
N ASP A 5 4.39 0.47 -11.17
CA ASP A 5 4.19 -0.33 -9.95
C ASP A 5 3.25 0.40 -8.96
N ARG A 6 3.41 1.72 -8.81
CA ARG A 6 2.56 2.54 -7.92
C ARG A 6 1.10 2.55 -8.38
N ILE A 7 0.89 2.76 -9.69
CA ILE A 7 -0.46 2.76 -10.28
C ILE A 7 -1.09 1.38 -10.14
N TYR A 8 -0.32 0.31 -10.39
CA TYR A 8 -0.77 -1.06 -10.19
C TYR A 8 -1.25 -1.29 -8.75
N TYR A 9 -0.43 -0.94 -7.75
CA TYR A 9 -0.80 -1.12 -6.35
C TYR A 9 -2.00 -0.27 -5.93
N ALA A 10 -2.10 0.99 -6.40
CA ALA A 10 -3.25 1.83 -6.12
C ALA A 10 -4.55 1.26 -6.70
N ARG A 11 -4.50 0.72 -7.93
CA ARG A 11 -5.67 0.05 -8.55
C ARG A 11 -6.08 -1.20 -7.79
N ARG A 12 -5.12 -2.06 -7.44
CA ARG A 12 -5.38 -3.27 -6.64
C ARG A 12 -5.97 -2.91 -5.28
N ALA A 13 -5.48 -1.88 -4.60
CA ALA A 13 -6.06 -1.41 -3.35
C ALA A 13 -7.54 -0.99 -3.50
N ALA A 14 -7.89 -0.30 -4.58
CA ALA A 14 -9.27 0.09 -4.86
C ALA A 14 -10.18 -1.11 -5.16
N GLU A 15 -9.68 -2.10 -5.92
CA GLU A 15 -10.39 -3.35 -6.20
C GLU A 15 -10.67 -4.14 -4.90
N GLU A 16 -9.67 -4.30 -4.03
CA GLU A 16 -9.84 -5.01 -2.76
C GLU A 16 -10.79 -4.26 -1.81
N GLN A 17 -10.79 -2.93 -1.80
CA GLN A 17 -11.78 -2.14 -1.06
C GLN A 17 -13.21 -2.42 -1.53
N GLU A 18 -13.42 -2.54 -2.84
CA GLU A 18 -14.72 -2.85 -3.42
C GLU A 18 -15.17 -4.27 -3.07
N LEU A 19 -14.26 -5.24 -3.14
CA LEU A 19 -14.53 -6.63 -2.73
C LEU A 19 -14.87 -6.72 -1.24
N ALA A 20 -14.17 -6.00 -0.38
CA ALA A 20 -14.47 -5.94 1.06
C ALA A 20 -15.88 -5.39 1.35
N LEU A 21 -16.37 -4.44 0.53
CA LEU A 21 -17.72 -3.88 0.67
C LEU A 21 -18.81 -4.81 0.14
N LYS A 22 -18.49 -5.66 -0.84
CA LYS A 22 -19.42 -6.60 -1.47
C LYS A 22 -19.45 -7.97 -0.78
N ALA A 23 -18.43 -8.30 0.02
CA ALA A 23 -18.34 -9.58 0.71
C ALA A 23 -19.47 -9.75 1.73
N ALA A 24 -20.21 -10.86 1.59
CA ALA A 24 -21.23 -11.27 2.55
C ALA A 24 -20.62 -11.96 3.79
N ASP A 25 -19.46 -12.58 3.60
CA ASP A 25 -18.69 -13.21 4.67
C ASP A 25 -17.81 -12.17 5.38
N PRO A 26 -17.92 -12.01 6.71
CA PRO A 26 -17.13 -11.05 7.46
C PRO A 26 -15.62 -11.36 7.47
N GLU A 27 -15.21 -12.63 7.43
CA GLU A 27 -13.79 -13.01 7.34
C GLU A 27 -13.23 -12.66 5.96
N ALA A 28 -13.99 -12.91 4.90
CA ALA A 28 -13.59 -12.52 3.55
C ALA A 28 -13.48 -10.98 3.42
N ALA A 29 -14.42 -10.24 4.02
CA ALA A 29 -14.38 -8.79 4.05
C ALA A 29 -13.12 -8.27 4.74
N GLU A 30 -12.70 -8.89 5.84
CA GLU A 30 -11.49 -8.51 6.56
C GLU A 30 -10.21 -8.87 5.78
N ALA A 31 -10.16 -10.06 5.17
CA ALA A 31 -9.03 -10.45 4.32
C ALA A 31 -8.82 -9.45 3.16
N HIS A 32 -9.90 -9.00 2.51
CA HIS A 32 -9.83 -7.95 1.50
C HIS A 32 -9.34 -6.61 2.07
N ARG A 33 -9.74 -6.23 3.29
CA ARG A 33 -9.22 -5.02 3.97
C ARG A 33 -7.72 -5.12 4.25
N GLU A 34 -7.21 -6.28 4.66
CA GLU A 34 -5.78 -6.49 4.89
C GLU A 34 -4.95 -6.38 3.60
N LEU A 35 -5.45 -6.99 2.51
CA LEU A 35 -4.84 -6.87 1.19
C LEU A 35 -4.84 -5.42 0.68
N GLN A 36 -5.97 -4.73 0.86
CA GLN A 36 -6.12 -3.32 0.51
C GLN A 36 -5.07 -2.44 1.22
N ARG A 37 -4.90 -2.59 2.53
CA ARG A 37 -3.88 -1.87 3.31
C ARG A 37 -2.47 -2.18 2.82
N SER A 38 -2.17 -3.45 2.55
CA SER A 38 -0.87 -3.89 2.04
C SER A 38 -0.54 -3.25 0.68
N TYR A 39 -1.53 -3.17 -0.21
CA TYR A 39 -1.35 -2.51 -1.50
C TYR A 39 -1.19 -0.99 -1.36
N LEU A 40 -1.93 -0.33 -0.45
CA LEU A 40 -1.72 1.09 -0.16
C LEU A 40 -0.33 1.39 0.37
N GLU A 41 0.20 0.55 1.26
CA GLU A 41 1.56 0.71 1.76
C GLU A 41 2.57 0.66 0.61
N ARG A 42 2.47 -0.33 -0.27
CA ARG A 42 3.35 -0.47 -1.45
C ARG A 42 3.20 0.69 -2.44
N ALA A 43 1.99 1.19 -2.65
CA ALA A 43 1.76 2.38 -3.46
C ALA A 43 2.41 3.64 -2.85
N SER A 44 2.44 3.73 -1.51
CA SER A 44 2.96 4.87 -0.75
C SER A 44 4.48 4.85 -0.55
N VAL A 45 5.13 3.68 -0.56
CA VAL A 45 6.60 3.56 -0.36
C VAL A 45 7.40 4.28 -1.44
N GLY A 46 6.86 4.48 -2.65
CA GLY A 46 7.50 5.30 -3.67
C GLY A 46 7.46 6.82 -3.41
N ASP A 47 6.71 7.27 -2.40
CA ASP A 47 6.58 8.68 -1.99
C ASP A 47 7.36 9.01 -0.70
N ARG A 48 7.95 8.01 -0.02
CA ARG A 48 8.90 8.28 1.04
C ARG A 48 10.21 8.72 0.37
N PRO A 49 10.60 10.02 0.40
CA PRO A 49 12.00 10.33 0.12
C PRO A 49 12.80 9.46 1.07
N ALA A 50 13.73 8.67 0.53
CA ALA A 50 14.75 8.04 1.34
C ALA A 50 15.33 9.19 2.16
N MET A 51 14.97 9.26 3.44
CA MET A 51 15.52 10.24 4.34
C MET A 51 16.98 9.79 4.48
N GLN A 52 17.82 10.32 3.59
CA GLN A 52 19.26 10.34 3.75
C GLN A 52 19.47 11.13 5.03
N LEU A 53 19.45 10.40 6.15
CA LEU A 53 20.03 10.87 7.38
C LEU A 53 21.45 11.30 7.00
N PRO A 54 21.83 12.58 7.17
CA PRO A 54 23.20 12.98 6.93
C PRO A 54 24.09 12.09 7.82
N PRO A 55 25.27 11.66 7.34
CA PRO A 55 26.22 11.00 8.22
C PRO A 55 26.50 11.97 9.36
N GLN A 56 26.09 11.62 10.57
CA GLN A 56 26.43 12.34 11.77
C GLN A 56 27.95 12.25 11.90
N THR A 57 28.66 13.23 11.34
CA THR A 57 30.08 13.39 11.58
C THR A 57 30.23 13.72 13.06
N VAL A 58 30.61 12.72 13.84
CA VAL A 58 31.08 12.92 15.20
C VAL A 58 32.37 13.72 15.10
N SER A 59 32.36 14.95 15.59
CA SER A 59 33.56 15.73 15.93
C SER A 59 33.73 15.75 17.44
#